data_AF-A0A2K3E7P0-F1
#
_entry.id   AF-A0A2K3E7P0-F1
#
_cell.length_a   1.000
_cell.length_b   1.000
_cell.length_c   1.000
_cell.angle_alpha   90.00
_cell.angle_beta   90.00
_cell.angle_gamma   90.00
#
_symmetry.space_group_name_H-M   'P 1'
#
loop_
_entity.id
_entity.type
_entity.pdbx_description
1 polymer ?
#
loop_
_entity_poly.entity_id
_entity_poly.type
_entity_poly.pdbx_seq_one_letter_code
_entity_poly.pdbx_strand_id
1 'polypeptide(L)' 'MGFWLGTLVFFLIQIVATATINFVGKPGNKGLTHIMAFTTVFQLWFIWAIIYMAQMNPLINPEYKE' A
#
# COMPACT_ATOMS: atom_id res chain seq x y z
N MET A 1 -13.70 -6.08 8.32
CA MET A 1 -12.53 -5.88 9.21
C MET A 1 -11.20 -5.95 8.45
N GLY A 2 -11.04 -6.83 7.44
CA GLY A 2 -9.79 -6.96 6.66
C GLY A 2 -9.31 -5.69 5.95
N PHE A 3 -10.21 -4.88 5.37
CA PHE A 3 -9.85 -3.63 4.69
C PHE A 3 -9.08 -2.64 5.58
N TRP A 4 -9.59 -2.41 6.80
CA TRP A 4 -9.00 -1.49 7.76
C TRP A 4 -7.64 -1.99 8.27
N LEU A 5 -7.51 -3.31 8.49
CA LEU A 5 -6.25 -3.91 8.89
C LEU A 5 -5.18 -3.75 7.80
N GLY A 6 -5.51 -4.05 6.54
CA GLY A 6 -4.54 -3.88 5.45
C GLY A 6 -4.16 -2.41 5.24
N THR A 7 -5.12 -1.49 5.33
CA THR A 7 -4.83 -0.04 5.28
C THR A 7 -3.87 0.38 6.40
N LEU A 8 -4.07 -0.13 7.63
CA LEU A 8 -3.17 0.13 8.75
C LEU A 8 -1.76 -0.41 8.49
N VAL A 9 -1.63 -1.58 7.87
CA VAL A 9 -0.32 -2.14 7.50
C VAL A 9 0.41 -1.24 6.51
N PHE A 10 -0.25 -0.79 5.44
CA PHE A 10 0.38 0.13 4.47
C PHE A 10 0.74 1.48 5.10
N PHE A 11 -0.09 1.97 6.03
CA PHE A 11 0.23 3.17 6.80
C PHE A 11 1.49 3.01 7.67
N LEU A 12 1.63 1.88 8.37
CA LEU A 12 2.84 1.57 9.14
C LEU A 12 4.08 1.44 8.24
N ILE A 13 3.94 0.82 7.07
CA ILE A 13 5.03 0.74 6.07
C ILE A 13 5.49 2.14 5.67
N GLN A 14 4.55 3.07 5.43
CA GLN A 14 4.89 4.46 5.11
C GLN A 14 5.67 5.14 6.24
N ILE A 15 5.26 4.94 7.50
CA ILE A 15 5.96 5.51 8.67
C ILE A 15 7.40 4.98 8.72
N VAL A 16 7.57 3.67 8.58
CA VAL A 16 8.90 3.03 8.59
C VAL A 16 9.76 3.53 7.43
N ALA A 17 9.20 3.67 6.23
CA ALA A 17 9.89 4.20 5.06
C ALA A 17 10.38 5.65 5.31
N THR A 18 9.48 6.53 5.79
CA THR A 18 9.81 7.92 6.13
C THR A 18 10.91 7.98 7.20
N ALA A 19 10.80 7.17 8.26
CA ALA A 19 11.81 7.10 9.31
C ALA A 19 13.18 6.68 8.74
N THR A 20 13.19 5.63 7.93
CA THR A 20 14.42 5.11 7.30
C THR A 20 15.10 6.16 6.43
N ILE A 21 14.35 6.89 5.61
CA ILE A 21 14.89 7.98 4.76
C ILE A 21 15.45 9.11 5.61
N ASN A 22 14.81 9.43 6.74
CA ASN A 22 15.31 10.48 7.63
C ASN A 22 16.63 10.09 8.31
N PHE A 23 16.76 8.86 8.78
CA PHE A 23 17.96 8.37 9.47
C PHE A 23 19.13 8.03 8.52
N VAL A 24 18.84 7.43 7.37
CA VAL A 24 19.88 6.85 6.47
C VAL A 24 20.07 7.67 5.19
N GLY A 25 19.10 8.50 4.82
CA GLY A 25 19.11 9.22 3.55
C GLY A 25 20.24 10.22 3.40
N LYS A 26 20.80 10.33 2.20
CA LYS A 26 21.80 11.35 1.85
C LYS A 26 21.14 12.74 1.74
N PRO A 27 21.69 13.80 2.36
CA PRO A 27 21.04 15.11 2.47
C PRO A 27 20.56 15.69 1.13
N GLY A 28 21.32 15.52 0.05
CA GLY A 28 20.98 16.07 -1.27
C GLY A 28 19.76 15.44 -1.96
N ASN A 29 19.40 14.19 -1.61
CA ASN A 29 18.36 13.43 -2.33
C ASN A 29 17.17 13.04 -1.44
N LYS A 30 17.10 13.51 -0.19
CA LYS A 30 16.02 13.12 0.76
C LYS A 30 14.63 13.45 0.23
N GLY A 31 14.43 14.64 -0.36
CA GLY A 31 13.14 15.07 -0.87
C GLY A 31 12.60 14.17 -1.98
N LEU A 32 13.42 13.89 -3.00
CA LEU A 32 13.05 12.97 -4.08
C LEU A 32 12.77 11.56 -3.55
N THR A 33 13.61 11.07 -2.63
CA THR A 33 13.45 9.72 -2.05
C THR A 33 12.15 9.59 -1.26
N HIS A 34 11.78 10.63 -0.49
CA HIS A 34 10.49 10.68 0.22
C HIS A 34 9.30 10.65 -0.75
N ILE A 35 9.36 11.42 -1.84
CA ILE A 35 8.30 11.45 -2.85
C ILE A 35 8.16 10.07 -3.51
N MET A 36 9.28 9.46 -3.91
CA MET A 36 9.29 8.12 -4.52
C MET A 36 8.74 7.06 -3.56
N ALA A 37 9.14 7.10 -2.28
CA ALA A 37 8.63 6.16 -1.29
C ALA A 37 7.13 6.33 -1.05
N PHE A 38 6.66 7.56 -0.85
CA PHE A 38 5.25 7.86 -0.66
C PHE A 38 4.39 7.42 -1.83
N THR A 39 4.79 7.81 -3.05
CA THR A 39 4.06 7.43 -4.26
C THR A 39 4.02 5.92 -4.44
N THR A 40 5.13 5.21 -4.20
CA THR A 40 5.18 3.74 -4.29
C THR A 40 4.23 3.08 -3.29
N VAL A 41 4.31 3.45 -2.01
CA VAL A 41 3.45 2.86 -0.97
C VAL A 41 1.97 3.15 -1.26
N PHE A 42 1.66 4.37 -1.70
CA PHE A 42 0.30 4.74 -2.09
C PHE A 42 -0.22 3.91 -3.28
N GLN A 43 0.58 3.76 -4.35
CA GLN A 43 0.18 2.96 -5.52
C GLN A 43 -0.05 1.49 -5.16
N LEU A 44 0.82 0.90 -4.33
CA LEU A 44 0.66 -0.48 -3.86
C LEU A 44 -0.59 -0.66 -2.99
N TRP A 45 -0.82 0.27 -2.06
CA TRP A 45 -2.04 0.28 -1.25
C TRP A 45 -3.29 0.43 -2.14
N PHE A 46 -3.24 1.32 -3.14
CA PHE A 46 -4.37 1.61 -4.01
C PHE A 46 -4.78 0.41 -4.85
N ILE A 47 -3.82 -0.28 -5.48
CA ILE A 47 -4.10 -1.51 -6.23
C ILE A 47 -4.68 -2.58 -5.31
N TRP A 48 -4.08 -2.79 -4.14
CA TRP A 48 -4.58 -3.75 -3.16
C TRP A 48 -6.02 -3.42 -2.71
N ALA A 49 -6.31 -2.14 -2.44
CA ALA A 49 -7.62 -1.67 -2.01
C ALA A 49 -8.69 -1.91 -3.08
N ILE A 50 -8.40 -1.64 -4.35
CA ILE A 50 -9.32 -1.90 -5.46
C ILE A 50 -9.63 -3.39 -5.58
N ILE A 51 -8.61 -4.25 -5.55
CA ILE A 51 -8.78 -5.71 -5.62
C ILE A 51 -9.63 -6.20 -4.45
N TYR A 52 -9.34 -5.73 -3.24
CA TYR A 52 -10.11 -6.08 -2.04
C TYR A 52 -11.59 -5.67 -2.20
N MET A 53 -11.86 -4.43 -2.61
CA MET A 53 -13.22 -3.92 -2.78
C MET A 53 -13.99 -4.67 -3.87
N ALA A 54 -13.33 -5.05 -4.97
CA ALA A 54 -13.95 -5.83 -6.05
C ALA A 54 -14.46 -7.20 -5.56
N GLN A 55 -13.87 -7.75 -4.50
CA GLN A 55 -14.23 -9.05 -3.94
C GLN A 55 -15.20 -8.99 -2.76
N MET A 56 -15.55 -7.79 -2.25
CA MET A 56 -16.41 -7.67 -1.06
C MET A 56 -17.86 -8.09 -1.31
N ASN A 57 -18.39 -7.80 -2.50
CA ASN A 57 -19.76 -8.17 -2.90
C ASN A 57 -19.72 -8.64 -4.36
N PRO A 58 -19.26 -9.87 -4.63
CA PRO A 58 -19.12 -10.36 -6.00
C PRO A 58 -20.51 -10.54 -6.64
N LEU A 59 -20.64 -10.08 -7.89
CA LEU A 59 -21.84 -10.30 -8.70
C LEU A 59 -21.83 -11.68 -9.36
N ILE A 60 -20.65 -12.27 -9.53
CA ILE A 60 -20.42 -13.54 -10.22
C ILE A 60 -19.69 -14.46 -9.24
N ASN A 61 -20.22 -15.66 -9.05
CA ASN A 61 -19.55 -16.70 -8.29
C ASN A 61 -18.72 -17.58 -9.24
N PRO A 62 -17.60 -18.16 -8.76
CA PRO A 62 -16.82 -19.10 -9.56
C PRO A 62 -17.66 -20.35 -9.91
N GLU A 63 -17.67 -20.73 -11.19
CA GLU A 63 -18.23 -22.00 -11.63
C GLU A 63 -17.16 -23.10 -11.55
N TYR A 64 -17.49 -24.17 -10.84
CA TYR A 64 -16.65 -25.36 -10.78
C TYR A 64 -17.23 -26.40 -11.73
N LYS A 65 -16.42 -26.90 -12.69
CA LYS A 65 -16.75 -28.09 -13.46
C LYS A 65 -16.26 -29.31 -12.69
N GLU A 66 -17.16 -30.27 -12.45
CA GLU A 66 -16.78 -31.61 -11.97
C GLU A 66 -15.94 -32.36 -13.01
#